data_AF-A0A7C0TWU0-F1
#
_entry.id   AF-A0A7C0TWU0-F1
#
_cell.length_a   1.000
_cell.length_b   1.000
_cell.length_c   1.000
_cell.angle_alpha   90.00
_cell.angle_beta   90.00
_cell.angle_gamma   90.00
#
_symmetry.space_group_name_H-M   'P 1'
#
loop_
_entity.id
_entity.type
_entity.pdbx_description
1 polymer ?
#
loop_
_entity_poly.entity_id
_entity_poly.type
_entity_poly.pdbx_seq_one_letter_code
_entity_poly.pdbx_strand_id
1 'polypeptide(L)'
;MFKKLKAYIELMRVHNVIASLFGVLVGFVSVTRCLDLNVWIPMIPVALVSAAGYVINDYYDYRSDLVNKPWRPIPSGRVTLKEAYVFSIILYVLGVASSIYLGLLLVLFTLANALMTYYYSKSIKETGLPGNVVVSLGGANTIIYGGLAAEYLYGSYGNELNFIIPALFAFTLLLLREIVKGIEDYYADEVRNVRTLVGLLVIR
;
A
#
# COMPACT_ATOMS: atom_id res chain seq x y z
N MET A 1 -20.05 20.15 -0.67
CA MET A 1 -19.92 18.84 0.01
C MET A 1 -19.48 17.73 -0.96
N PHE A 2 -20.23 17.42 -2.03
CA PHE A 2 -19.90 16.36 -3.00
C PHE A 2 -18.49 16.44 -3.63
N LYS A 3 -18.05 17.63 -4.07
CA LYS A 3 -16.71 17.82 -4.67
C LYS A 3 -15.56 17.47 -3.69
N LYS A 4 -15.76 17.75 -2.40
CA LYS A 4 -14.76 17.49 -1.35
C LYS A 4 -14.71 16.00 -1.00
N LEU A 5 -15.87 15.36 -0.87
CA LEU A 5 -15.95 13.90 -0.69
C LEU A 5 -15.28 13.14 -1.85
N LYS A 6 -15.55 13.54 -3.11
CA LYS A 6 -14.90 12.96 -4.28
C LYS A 6 -13.36 13.09 -4.22
N ALA A 7 -12.85 14.21 -3.72
CA ALA A 7 -11.42 14.44 -3.57
C ALA A 7 -10.78 13.49 -2.54
N TYR A 8 -11.46 13.21 -1.42
CA TYR A 8 -11.00 12.20 -0.45
C TYR A 8 -11.01 10.78 -1.03
N ILE A 9 -12.05 10.42 -1.78
CA ILE A 9 -12.13 9.11 -2.46
C ILE A 9 -10.99 8.96 -3.48
N GLU A 10 -10.66 10.04 -4.20
CA GLU A 10 -9.54 10.08 -5.15
C GLU A 10 -8.20 9.90 -4.44
N LEU A 11 -8.00 10.53 -3.28
CA LEU A 11 -6.77 10.36 -2.46
C LEU A 11 -6.56 8.93 -1.98
N MET A 12 -7.65 8.24 -1.60
CA MET A 12 -7.57 6.85 -1.16
C MET A 12 -7.19 5.88 -2.29
N ARG A 13 -7.27 6.33 -3.56
CA ARG A 13 -7.03 5.51 -4.77
C ARG A 13 -7.76 4.17 -4.68
N VAL A 14 -9.09 4.22 -4.51
CA VAL A 14 -9.93 3.04 -4.26
C VAL A 14 -9.69 1.89 -5.25
N HIS A 15 -9.42 2.19 -6.52
CA HIS A 15 -9.07 1.18 -7.53
C HIS A 15 -7.84 0.33 -7.15
N ASN A 16 -6.82 0.94 -6.52
CA ASN A 16 -5.66 0.21 -6.04
C ASN A 16 -5.95 -0.52 -4.73
N VAL A 17 -6.78 0.05 -3.86
CA VAL A 17 -7.21 -0.62 -2.63
C VAL A 17 -7.95 -1.93 -2.96
N ILE A 18 -8.77 -1.94 -4.01
CA ILE A 18 -9.44 -3.15 -4.51
C ILE A 18 -8.41 -4.24 -4.85
N ALA A 19 -7.26 -3.90 -5.45
CA ALA A 19 -6.20 -4.86 -5.72
C ALA A 19 -5.62 -5.46 -4.43
N SER A 20 -5.42 -4.64 -3.38
CA SER A 20 -5.03 -5.13 -2.04
C SER A 20 -6.06 -6.10 -1.46
N LEU A 21 -7.36 -5.84 -1.65
CA LEU A 21 -8.43 -6.73 -1.18
C LEU A 21 -8.46 -8.07 -1.92
N PHE A 22 -8.13 -8.08 -3.22
CA PHE A 22 -7.92 -9.33 -3.95
C PHE A 22 -6.74 -10.13 -3.38
N GLY A 23 -5.66 -9.46 -2.96
CA GLY A 23 -4.57 -10.13 -2.26
C GLY A 23 -5.03 -10.82 -0.97
N VAL A 24 -5.80 -10.12 -0.14
CA VAL A 24 -6.42 -10.72 1.06
C VAL A 24 -7.28 -11.93 0.71
N LEU A 25 -8.12 -11.81 -0.31
CA LEU A 25 -8.99 -12.90 -0.76
C LEU A 25 -8.18 -14.13 -1.19
N VAL A 26 -7.11 -13.95 -1.97
CA VAL A 26 -6.23 -15.02 -2.41
C VAL A 26 -5.61 -15.73 -1.21
N GLY A 27 -5.06 -14.98 -0.25
CA GLY A 27 -4.47 -15.54 0.96
C GLY A 27 -5.49 -16.32 1.80
N PHE A 28 -6.67 -15.74 1.99
CA PHE A 28 -7.74 -16.31 2.79
C PHE A 28 -8.25 -17.63 2.18
N VAL A 29 -8.55 -17.65 0.88
CA VAL A 29 -9.03 -18.84 0.16
C VAL A 29 -7.96 -19.93 0.08
N SER A 30 -6.67 -19.56 0.07
CA SER A 30 -5.57 -20.54 0.10
C SER A 30 -5.57 -21.40 1.36
N VAL A 31 -6.16 -20.92 2.45
CA VAL A 31 -6.30 -21.65 3.73
C VAL A 31 -7.70 -22.28 3.85
N THR A 32 -8.76 -21.50 3.61
CA THR A 32 -10.14 -22.00 3.79
C THR A 32 -10.59 -22.98 2.70
N ARG A 33 -9.96 -22.94 1.52
CA ARG A 33 -10.32 -23.72 0.32
C ARG A 33 -11.76 -23.46 -0.17
N CYS A 34 -12.37 -22.39 0.31
CA CYS A 34 -13.72 -21.96 -0.07
C CYS A 34 -13.87 -20.43 0.07
N LEU A 35 -14.87 -19.87 -0.63
CA LEU A 35 -15.27 -18.47 -0.44
C LEU A 35 -16.19 -18.36 0.77
N ASP A 36 -15.61 -18.03 1.91
CA ASP A 36 -16.36 -17.73 3.13
C ASP A 36 -16.61 -16.23 3.26
N LEU A 37 -17.82 -15.85 3.69
CA LEU A 37 -18.19 -14.45 3.88
C LEU A 37 -17.30 -13.74 4.90
N ASN A 38 -16.77 -14.44 5.91
CA ASN A 38 -15.89 -13.89 6.94
C ASN A 38 -14.60 -13.24 6.40
N VAL A 39 -14.27 -13.41 5.11
CA VAL A 39 -13.17 -12.69 4.45
C VAL A 39 -13.31 -11.16 4.53
N TRP A 40 -14.52 -10.62 4.73
CA TRP A 40 -14.72 -9.19 4.92
C TRP A 40 -14.00 -8.66 6.18
N ILE A 41 -13.80 -9.50 7.19
CA ILE A 41 -13.16 -9.13 8.46
C ILE A 41 -11.71 -8.68 8.24
N PRO A 42 -10.80 -9.49 7.63
CA PRO A 42 -9.45 -9.05 7.32
C PRO A 42 -9.35 -8.03 6.18
N MET A 43 -10.39 -7.89 5.35
CA MET A 43 -10.42 -6.85 4.30
C MET A 43 -10.49 -5.43 4.86
N ILE A 44 -11.17 -5.21 5.99
CA ILE A 44 -11.29 -3.87 6.62
C ILE A 44 -9.94 -3.26 7.00
N PRO A 45 -9.09 -3.90 7.83
CA PRO A 45 -7.81 -3.33 8.23
C PRO A 45 -6.90 -3.10 7.01
N VAL A 46 -6.88 -4.03 6.06
CA VAL A 46 -6.08 -3.88 4.83
C VAL A 46 -6.59 -2.74 3.96
N ALA A 47 -7.90 -2.55 3.82
CA ALA A 47 -8.49 -1.43 3.08
C ALA A 47 -8.05 -0.09 3.68
N LEU A 48 -8.18 0.04 5.01
CA LEU A 48 -7.89 1.26 5.74
C LEU A 48 -6.39 1.60 5.71
N VAL A 49 -5.51 0.63 5.96
CA VAL A 49 -4.05 0.83 5.91
C VAL A 49 -3.58 1.12 4.49
N SER A 50 -4.12 0.42 3.47
CA SER A 50 -3.78 0.69 2.06
C SER A 50 -4.20 2.09 1.65
N ALA A 51 -5.42 2.51 2.00
CA ALA A 51 -5.92 3.85 1.74
C ALA A 51 -5.08 4.92 2.46
N ALA A 52 -4.73 4.68 3.73
CA ALA A 52 -3.85 5.56 4.50
C ALA A 52 -2.48 5.71 3.83
N GLY A 53 -1.93 4.61 3.31
CA GLY A 53 -0.70 4.53 2.52
C GLY A 53 -0.74 5.41 1.27
N TYR A 54 -1.81 5.35 0.49
CA TYR A 54 -1.95 6.20 -0.69
C TYR A 54 -2.09 7.68 -0.33
N VAL A 55 -2.87 8.01 0.71
CA VAL A 55 -3.05 9.40 1.16
C VAL A 55 -1.72 9.99 1.67
N ILE A 56 -0.97 9.25 2.49
CA ILE A 56 0.33 9.73 3.02
C ILE A 56 1.38 9.83 1.92
N ASN A 57 1.32 8.94 0.92
CA ASN A 57 2.21 9.03 -0.22
C ASN A 57 1.97 10.33 -1.00
N ASP A 58 0.72 10.67 -1.31
CA ASP A 58 0.37 11.93 -1.98
C ASP A 58 0.76 13.16 -1.13
N TYR A 59 0.67 13.07 0.20
CA TYR A 59 1.15 14.12 1.11
C TYR A 59 2.65 14.39 0.96
N TYR A 60 3.48 13.34 0.96
CA TYR A 60 4.93 13.48 0.80
C TYR A 60 5.33 13.81 -0.65
N ASP A 61 4.54 13.40 -1.64
CA ASP A 61 4.77 13.70 -3.07
C ASP A 61 4.35 15.13 -3.48
N TYR A 62 3.73 15.91 -2.59
CA TYR A 62 3.14 17.22 -2.89
C TYR A 62 4.00 18.13 -3.79
N ARG A 63 5.29 18.29 -3.47
CA ARG A 63 6.19 19.17 -4.24
C ARG A 63 6.42 18.68 -5.67
N SER A 64 6.57 17.38 -5.85
CA SER A 64 6.73 16.76 -7.17
C SER A 64 5.41 16.82 -7.95
N ASP A 65 4.30 16.54 -7.27
CA ASP A 65 2.98 16.51 -7.88
C ASP A 65 2.46 17.91 -8.27
N LEU A 66 2.96 19.00 -7.67
CA LEU A 66 2.70 20.37 -8.14
C LEU A 66 3.14 20.59 -9.60
N VAL A 67 4.23 19.94 -10.01
CA VAL A 67 4.77 20.05 -11.37
C VAL A 67 4.19 18.95 -12.27
N ASN A 68 4.23 17.71 -11.80
CA ASN A 68 3.93 16.55 -12.63
C ASN A 68 2.43 16.26 -12.75
N LYS A 69 1.66 16.54 -11.69
CA LYS A 69 0.25 16.12 -11.55
C LYS A 69 -0.60 17.18 -10.85
N PRO A 70 -0.63 18.43 -11.35
CA PRO A 70 -1.28 19.56 -10.66
C PRO A 70 -2.80 19.37 -10.45
N TRP A 71 -3.43 18.46 -11.20
CA TRP A 71 -4.86 18.14 -11.07
C TRP A 71 -5.19 17.29 -9.83
N ARG A 72 -4.19 16.66 -9.18
CA ARG A 72 -4.41 15.82 -8.00
C ARG A 72 -5.01 16.59 -6.83
N PRO A 73 -5.70 15.91 -5.88
CA PRO A 73 -6.45 16.60 -4.83
C PRO A 73 -5.64 17.58 -3.96
N ILE A 74 -4.40 17.24 -3.59
CA ILE A 74 -3.55 18.12 -2.77
C ILE A 74 -2.98 19.28 -3.59
N PRO A 75 -2.28 19.06 -4.72
CA PRO A 75 -1.75 20.15 -5.55
C PRO A 75 -2.81 21.12 -6.06
N SER A 76 -4.01 20.63 -6.41
CA SER A 76 -5.12 21.46 -6.88
C SER A 76 -5.82 22.27 -5.77
N GLY A 77 -5.40 22.12 -4.52
CA GLY A 77 -6.00 22.80 -3.37
C GLY A 77 -7.39 22.28 -2.96
N ARG A 78 -7.88 21.17 -3.56
CA ARG A 78 -9.15 20.54 -3.19
C ARG A 78 -9.10 19.93 -1.79
N VAL A 79 -7.91 19.51 -1.34
CA VAL A 79 -7.61 19.03 0.01
C VAL A 79 -6.31 19.66 0.47
N THR A 80 -6.28 20.23 1.66
CA THR A 80 -5.06 20.83 2.22
C THR A 80 -4.07 19.75 2.69
N LEU A 81 -2.78 20.08 2.79
CA LEU A 81 -1.77 19.18 3.35
C LEU A 81 -2.12 18.70 4.76
N LYS A 82 -2.61 19.60 5.62
CA LYS A 82 -3.02 19.26 6.99
C LYS A 82 -4.19 18.28 6.99
N GLU A 83 -5.20 18.51 6.15
CA GLU A 83 -6.34 17.60 6.01
C GLU A 83 -5.91 16.21 5.53
N ALA A 84 -5.05 16.13 4.51
CA ALA A 84 -4.55 14.87 3.98
C ALA A 84 -3.74 14.09 5.03
N TYR A 85 -2.85 14.78 5.76
CA TYR A 85 -2.06 14.17 6.82
C TYR A 85 -2.95 13.62 7.94
N VAL A 86 -3.84 14.45 8.50
CA VAL A 86 -4.76 14.04 9.57
C VAL A 86 -5.65 12.90 9.11
N PHE A 87 -6.17 12.96 7.88
CA PHE A 87 -7.00 11.90 7.32
C PHE A 87 -6.23 10.57 7.21
N SER A 88 -4.98 10.59 6.73
CA SER A 88 -4.14 9.40 6.69
C SER A 88 -3.88 8.81 8.07
N ILE A 89 -3.54 9.65 9.07
CA ILE A 89 -3.34 9.17 10.45
C ILE A 89 -4.62 8.55 11.02
N ILE A 90 -5.78 9.16 10.80
CA ILE A 90 -7.07 8.58 11.21
C ILE A 90 -7.28 7.20 10.55
N LEU A 91 -7.02 7.08 9.25
CA LEU A 91 -7.16 5.80 8.55
C LEU A 91 -6.19 4.73 9.07
N TYR A 92 -4.93 5.08 9.38
CA TYR A 92 -3.98 4.16 10.00
C TYR A 92 -4.47 3.69 11.37
N VAL A 93 -4.91 4.62 12.24
CA VAL A 93 -5.42 4.30 13.57
C VAL A 93 -6.65 3.40 13.49
N LEU A 94 -7.60 3.72 12.61
CA LEU A 94 -8.79 2.88 12.40
C LEU A 94 -8.42 1.50 11.82
N GLY A 95 -7.45 1.44 10.92
CA GLY A 95 -6.95 0.18 10.36
C GLY A 95 -6.38 -0.73 11.44
N VAL A 96 -5.46 -0.21 12.27
CA VAL A 96 -4.88 -0.97 13.40
C VAL A 96 -5.93 -1.31 14.46
N ALA A 97 -6.84 -0.39 14.77
CA ALA A 97 -7.91 -0.66 15.74
C ALA A 97 -8.86 -1.77 15.25
N SER A 98 -9.17 -1.79 13.94
CA SER A 98 -10.06 -2.80 13.36
C SER A 98 -9.45 -4.21 13.36
N SER A 99 -8.12 -4.36 13.39
CA SER A 99 -7.47 -5.67 13.43
C SER A 99 -7.41 -6.30 14.82
N ILE A 100 -7.84 -5.61 15.88
CA ILE A 100 -7.86 -6.12 17.26
C ILE A 100 -8.66 -7.43 17.38
N TYR A 101 -9.73 -7.56 16.60
CA TYR A 101 -10.58 -8.76 16.59
C TYR A 101 -9.90 -10.00 15.97
N LEU A 102 -8.77 -9.82 15.27
CA LEU A 102 -8.02 -10.88 14.61
C LEU A 102 -6.79 -11.35 15.42
N GLY A 103 -6.69 -10.95 16.69
CA GLY A 103 -5.65 -11.38 17.60
C GLY A 103 -4.34 -10.61 17.50
N LEU A 104 -3.47 -10.81 18.49
CA LEU A 104 -2.26 -9.99 18.69
C LEU A 104 -1.31 -10.04 17.48
N LEU A 105 -1.12 -11.20 16.85
CA LEU A 105 -0.21 -11.29 15.70
C LEU A 105 -0.66 -10.39 14.56
N LEU A 106 -1.95 -10.38 14.22
CA LEU A 106 -2.45 -9.53 13.14
C LEU A 106 -2.47 -8.06 13.52
N VAL A 107 -2.68 -7.72 14.78
CA VAL A 107 -2.50 -6.33 15.26
C VAL A 107 -1.06 -5.86 15.00
N LEU A 108 -0.08 -6.65 15.43
CA LEU A 108 1.34 -6.33 15.24
C LEU A 108 1.71 -6.30 13.75
N PHE A 109 1.19 -7.22 12.95
CA PHE A 109 1.41 -7.26 11.50
C PHE A 109 0.81 -6.02 10.80
N THR A 110 -0.41 -5.62 11.20
CA THR A 110 -1.08 -4.41 10.68
C THR A 110 -0.30 -3.16 11.06
N LEU A 111 0.14 -3.06 12.31
CA LEU A 111 0.95 -1.95 12.80
C LEU A 111 2.29 -1.87 12.06
N ALA A 112 2.97 -2.99 11.87
CA ALA A 112 4.22 -3.06 11.11
C ALA A 112 4.02 -2.58 9.67
N ASN A 113 2.93 -2.98 9.00
CA ASN A 113 2.63 -2.53 7.65
C ASN A 113 2.24 -1.05 7.60
N ALA A 114 1.48 -0.55 8.58
CA ALA A 114 1.16 0.88 8.70
C ALA A 114 2.42 1.74 8.83
N LEU A 115 3.37 1.32 9.68
CA LEU A 115 4.66 1.97 9.81
C LEU A 115 5.47 1.85 8.52
N MET A 116 5.51 0.66 7.91
CA MET A 116 6.22 0.42 6.65
C MET A 116 5.74 1.34 5.54
N THR A 117 4.42 1.47 5.31
CA THR A 117 3.87 2.34 4.25
C THR A 117 4.08 3.83 4.57
N TYR A 118 4.04 4.20 5.84
CA TYR A 118 4.34 5.57 6.28
C TYR A 118 5.81 5.94 6.02
N TYR A 119 6.76 5.13 6.50
CA TYR A 119 8.20 5.38 6.31
C TYR A 119 8.66 5.19 4.87
N TYR A 120 8.00 4.30 4.13
CA TYR A 120 8.17 4.20 2.68
C TYR A 120 7.92 5.56 2.03
N SER A 121 6.73 6.13 2.29
CA SER A 121 6.32 7.40 1.71
C SER A 121 7.19 8.57 2.16
N LYS A 122 7.65 8.55 3.42
CA LYS A 122 8.48 9.60 4.01
C LYS A 122 9.91 9.63 3.48
N SER A 123 10.54 8.47 3.29
CA SER A 123 11.98 8.41 3.01
C SER A 123 12.45 7.19 2.23
N ILE A 124 11.90 5.99 2.45
CA ILE A 124 12.49 4.77 1.88
C ILE A 124 12.28 4.70 0.35
N LYS A 125 11.21 5.30 -0.18
CA LYS A 125 10.96 5.34 -1.63
C LYS A 125 12.09 5.97 -2.44
N GLU A 126 12.91 6.83 -1.82
CA GLU A 126 14.03 7.54 -2.48
C GLU A 126 15.32 6.72 -2.51
N THR A 127 15.34 5.53 -1.89
CA THR A 127 16.57 4.71 -1.74
C THR A 127 16.85 3.78 -2.93
N GLY A 128 16.01 3.78 -3.96
CA GLY A 128 16.14 2.89 -5.12
C GLY A 128 15.65 1.47 -4.83
N LEU A 129 16.51 0.47 -5.03
CA LEU A 129 16.13 -0.96 -4.90
C LEU A 129 15.50 -1.32 -3.54
N PRO A 130 16.00 -0.84 -2.37
CA PRO A 130 15.34 -1.10 -1.09
C PRO A 130 13.92 -0.53 -1.04
N GLY A 131 13.67 0.63 -1.64
CA GLY A 131 12.33 1.19 -1.83
C GLY A 131 11.43 0.27 -2.66
N ASN A 132 11.94 -0.24 -3.78
CA ASN A 132 11.21 -1.18 -4.64
C ASN A 132 10.86 -2.48 -3.91
N VAL A 133 11.77 -3.00 -3.09
CA VAL A 133 11.51 -4.16 -2.22
C VAL A 133 10.39 -3.87 -1.22
N VAL A 134 10.44 -2.73 -0.54
CA VAL A 134 9.45 -2.36 0.48
C VAL A 134 8.04 -2.18 -0.10
N VAL A 135 7.90 -1.51 -1.26
CA VAL A 135 6.58 -1.37 -1.89
C VAL A 135 6.05 -2.71 -2.43
N SER A 136 6.94 -3.58 -2.90
CA SER A 136 6.57 -4.93 -3.38
C SER A 136 6.14 -5.84 -2.22
N LEU A 137 6.82 -5.74 -1.08
CA LEU A 137 6.38 -6.36 0.18
C LEU A 137 4.99 -5.88 0.58
N GLY A 138 4.66 -4.59 0.37
CA GLY A 138 3.33 -4.06 0.62
C GLY A 138 2.22 -4.87 -0.06
N GLY A 139 2.39 -5.23 -1.34
CA GLY A 139 1.43 -6.07 -2.05
C GLY A 139 1.42 -7.52 -1.57
N ALA A 140 2.59 -8.15 -1.43
CA ALA A 140 2.69 -9.53 -0.96
C ALA A 140 2.13 -9.72 0.47
N ASN A 141 2.34 -8.75 1.34
CA ASN A 141 1.85 -8.74 2.71
C ASN A 141 0.33 -8.80 2.80
N THR A 142 -0.41 -8.32 1.78
CA THR A 142 -1.88 -8.45 1.76
C THR A 142 -2.33 -9.91 1.66
N ILE A 143 -1.61 -10.72 0.88
CA ILE A 143 -1.85 -12.17 0.75
C ILE A 143 -1.49 -12.88 2.05
N ILE A 144 -0.32 -12.57 2.62
CA ILE A 144 0.12 -13.12 3.91
C ILE A 144 -0.91 -12.80 5.00
N TYR A 145 -1.39 -11.55 5.04
CA TYR A 145 -2.39 -11.12 6.01
C TYR A 145 -3.70 -11.89 5.89
N GLY A 146 -4.19 -12.09 4.66
CA GLY A 146 -5.41 -12.88 4.40
C GLY A 146 -5.28 -14.33 4.86
N GLY A 147 -4.14 -14.96 4.60
CA GLY A 147 -3.87 -16.33 5.03
C GLY A 147 -3.79 -16.48 6.55
N LEU A 148 -3.01 -15.62 7.22
CA LEU A 148 -2.91 -15.62 8.68
C LEU A 148 -4.27 -15.31 9.35
N ALA A 149 -5.09 -14.44 8.75
CA ALA A 149 -6.44 -14.19 9.25
C ALA A 149 -7.36 -15.40 9.12
N ALA A 150 -7.31 -16.11 8.00
CA ALA A 150 -8.06 -17.35 7.84
C ALA A 150 -7.63 -18.41 8.87
N GLU A 151 -6.32 -18.58 9.07
CA GLU A 151 -5.81 -19.50 10.10
C GLU A 151 -6.30 -19.13 11.50
N TYR A 152 -6.35 -17.83 11.84
CA TYR A 152 -6.86 -17.34 13.12
C TYR A 152 -8.34 -17.70 13.32
N LEU A 153 -9.16 -17.46 12.30
CA LEU A 153 -10.61 -17.64 12.38
C LEU A 153 -11.05 -19.11 12.40
N TYR A 154 -10.31 -20.00 11.72
CA TYR A 154 -10.69 -21.41 11.57
C TYR A 154 -9.83 -22.39 12.37
N GLY A 155 -8.93 -21.89 13.23
CA GLY A 155 -8.20 -22.74 14.19
C GLY A 155 -7.05 -23.55 13.59
N SER A 156 -6.50 -23.14 12.45
CA SER A 156 -5.35 -23.79 11.79
C SER A 156 -4.04 -23.02 11.94
N TYR A 157 -3.90 -22.20 13.00
CA TYR A 157 -2.74 -21.31 13.19
C TYR A 157 -1.39 -22.04 13.09
N GLY A 158 -0.61 -21.70 12.06
CA GLY A 158 0.69 -22.30 11.78
C GLY A 158 0.67 -23.68 11.11
N ASN A 159 -0.50 -24.19 10.71
CA ASN A 159 -0.64 -25.50 10.09
C ASN A 159 -0.76 -25.43 8.55
N GLU A 160 -1.14 -24.29 7.96
CA GLU A 160 -1.37 -24.15 6.52
C GLU A 160 -0.63 -22.93 5.92
N LEU A 161 0.59 -23.17 5.42
CA LEU A 161 1.41 -22.15 4.77
C LEU A 161 1.14 -21.97 3.26
N ASN A 162 -0.02 -22.43 2.78
CA ASN A 162 -0.37 -22.45 1.36
C ASN A 162 -0.38 -21.04 0.72
N PHE A 163 -0.60 -19.99 1.52
CA PHE A 163 -0.59 -18.60 1.08
C PHE A 163 0.83 -18.04 0.83
N ILE A 164 1.91 -18.72 1.24
CA ILE A 164 3.30 -18.26 1.04
C ILE A 164 3.66 -18.28 -0.45
N ILE A 165 3.30 -19.32 -1.18
CA ILE A 165 3.61 -19.46 -2.62
C ILE A 165 3.01 -18.29 -3.43
N PRO A 166 1.69 -17.99 -3.35
CA PRO A 166 1.14 -16.85 -4.06
C PRO A 166 1.69 -15.51 -3.55
N ALA A 167 2.03 -15.38 -2.26
CA ALA A 167 2.68 -14.18 -1.73
C ALA A 167 4.07 -13.95 -2.33
N LEU A 168 4.90 -15.00 -2.42
CA LEU A 168 6.23 -14.93 -3.02
C LEU A 168 6.14 -14.59 -4.51
N PHE A 169 5.20 -15.21 -5.22
CA PHE A 169 4.95 -14.92 -6.63
C PHE A 169 4.53 -13.45 -6.84
N ALA A 170 3.58 -12.96 -6.03
CA ALA A 170 3.16 -11.56 -6.08
C ALA A 170 4.33 -10.60 -5.74
N PHE A 171 5.14 -10.92 -4.73
CA PHE A 171 6.33 -10.14 -4.39
C PHE A 171 7.28 -10.02 -5.59
N THR A 172 7.63 -11.14 -6.24
CA THR A 172 8.55 -11.15 -7.38
C THR A 172 7.98 -10.35 -8.55
N LEU A 173 6.71 -10.52 -8.89
CA LEU A 173 6.08 -9.78 -9.98
C LEU A 173 6.02 -8.28 -9.71
N LEU A 174 5.68 -7.87 -8.49
CA LEU A 174 5.65 -6.47 -8.11
C LEU A 174 7.05 -5.85 -8.11
N LEU A 175 8.06 -6.60 -7.66
CA LEU A 175 9.44 -6.14 -7.68
C LEU A 175 9.93 -5.91 -9.11
N LEU A 176 9.67 -6.87 -10.01
CA LEU A 176 10.00 -6.73 -11.43
C LEU A 176 9.30 -5.51 -12.03
N ARG A 177 8.01 -5.31 -11.73
CA ARG A 177 7.24 -4.15 -12.20
C ARG A 177 7.85 -2.83 -11.74
N GLU A 178 8.24 -2.71 -10.47
CA GLU A 178 8.83 -1.46 -9.96
C GLU A 178 10.24 -1.22 -10.52
N ILE A 179 11.01 -2.27 -10.82
CA ILE A 179 12.29 -2.14 -11.54
C ILE A 179 12.05 -1.62 -12.97
N VAL A 180 11.12 -2.22 -13.72
CA VAL A 180 10.79 -1.79 -15.09
C VAL A 180 10.30 -0.34 -15.10
N LYS A 181 9.43 0.02 -14.17
CA LYS A 181 8.93 1.40 -14.03
C LYS A 181 10.07 2.38 -13.71
N GLY A 182 11.02 1.99 -12.86
CA GLY A 182 12.20 2.81 -12.58
C GLY A 182 13.05 3.08 -13.83
N ILE A 183 13.15 2.11 -14.74
CA ILE A 183 13.83 2.27 -16.03
C ILE A 183 13.05 3.23 -16.94
N GLU A 184 11.73 3.09 -17.03
CA GLU A 184 10.86 3.98 -17.82
C GLU A 184 10.93 5.43 -17.33
N ASP A 185 10.87 5.64 -16.01
CA ASP A 185 10.94 6.97 -15.38
C ASP A 185 12.32 7.62 -15.65
N TYR A 186 13.41 6.84 -15.65
CA TYR A 186 14.75 7.34 -16.00
C TYR A 186 14.82 7.87 -17.44
N TYR A 187 14.33 7.10 -18.42
CA TYR A 187 14.31 7.55 -19.81
C TYR A 187 13.41 8.78 -20.02
N ALA A 188 12.29 8.86 -19.30
CA ALA A 188 11.38 10.00 -19.39
C ALA A 188 12.01 11.30 -18.84
N ASP A 189 12.81 11.19 -17.77
CA ASP A 189 13.54 12.32 -17.18
C ASP A 189 14.70 12.80 -18.08
N GLU A 190 15.42 11.87 -18.72
CA GLU A 190 16.52 12.18 -19.66
C GLU A 190 16.02 12.98 -20.87
N VAL A 191 14.91 12.55 -21.49
CA VAL A 191 14.31 13.22 -22.66
C VAL A 191 13.77 14.62 -22.32
N ARG A 192 13.36 14.87 -21.07
CA ARG A 192 12.79 16.15 -20.64
C ARG A 192 13.84 17.18 -20.20
N ASN A 193 15.13 16.84 -20.23
CA ASN A 193 16.23 17.72 -19.80
C ASN A 193 16.05 18.27 -18.37
N VAL A 194 15.25 17.59 -17.54
CA VAL A 194 15.05 17.92 -16.14
C VAL A 194 16.13 17.16 -15.38
N ARG A 195 17.15 17.87 -14.91
CA ARG A 195 18.14 17.30 -13.98
C ARG A 195 17.45 16.96 -12.66
N THR A 196 16.91 15.76 -12.53
CA THR A 196 16.50 15.19 -11.24
C THR A 196 17.70 14.51 -10.57
N LEU A 197 17.65 14.42 -9.24
CA LEU A 197 18.67 13.79 -8.38
C LEU A 197 19.08 12.36 -8.81
N VAL A 198 18.25 11.69 -9.61
CA VAL A 198 18.48 10.34 -10.15
C VAL A 198 19.66 10.32 -11.13
N GLY A 199 19.94 11.42 -11.83
CA GLY A 199 21.10 11.53 -12.74
C GLY A 199 22.47 11.41 -12.05
N LEU A 200 22.53 11.53 -10.72
CA LEU A 200 23.78 11.38 -9.94
C LEU A 200 24.04 9.95 -9.45
N LEU A 201 23.05 9.05 -9.48
CA LEU A 201 23.16 7.72 -8.85
C LEU A 201 23.20 6.55 -9.83
N VAL A 202 22.89 6.75 -11.11
CA VAL A 202 22.75 5.61 -12.06
C VAL A 202 24.05 5.21 -12.76
N ILE A 203 25.12 6.02 -12.78
CA ILE A 203 26.42 5.57 -13.31
C ILE A 203 27.58 6.19 -12.52
N ARG A 204 28.03 5.48 -11.48
CA ARG A 204 29.45 5.25 -11.18
C ARG A 204 29.63 3.86 -10.58
#